data_AF-A0A7V9CVH4-F1
#
_entry.id   AF-A0A7V9CVH4-F1
#
_cell.length_a   1.000
_cell.length_b   1.000
_cell.length_c   1.000
_cell.angle_alpha   90.00
_cell.angle_beta   90.00
_cell.angle_gamma   90.00
#
_symmetry.space_group_name_H-M   'P 1'
#
loop_
_entity.id
_entity.type
_entity.pdbx_description
1 polymer ?
#
loop_
_entity_poly.entity_id
_entity_poly.type
_entity_poly.pdbx_seq_one_letter_code
_entity_poly.pdbx_strand_id
1 'polypeptide(L)'
;MKLVIAGKGGSGKTSISGTMARLLGRDGYGVLAIDADSNPNLALTLGVPAEEMGKVPTLPRDLLRRTPEGTELAKTIEEICKSHSLPAPDNVTLLVMAHPQHAGTG
;
A
#
# COMPACT_ATOMS: atom_id res chain seq x y z
N MET A 1 -9.52 -12.97 -1.11
CA MET A 1 -10.32 -12.21 -0.11
C MET A 1 -9.96 -10.73 -0.21
N LYS A 2 -10.88 -9.80 0.09
CA LYS A 2 -10.59 -8.35 0.14
C LYS A 2 -11.08 -7.81 1.48
N LEU A 3 -10.24 -7.05 2.19
CA LEU A 3 -10.56 -6.44 3.47
C LEU A 3 -10.32 -4.93 3.39
N VAL A 4 -11.25 -4.16 3.93
CA VAL A 4 -11.12 -2.71 4.08
C VAL A 4 -11.29 -2.37 5.56
N ILE A 5 -10.30 -1.68 6.13
CA ILE A 5 -10.29 -1.27 7.53
C ILE A 5 -10.51 0.25 7.59
N ALA A 6 -11.65 0.67 8.12
CA ALA A 6 -12.06 2.07 8.21
C ALA A 6 -12.35 2.47 9.67
N GLY A 7 -12.37 3.78 9.95
CA GLY A 7 -12.48 4.32 11.32
C GLY A 7 -11.85 5.70 11.49
N LYS A 8 -12.10 6.33 12.64
CA LYS A 8 -11.65 7.71 12.95
C LYS A 8 -10.12 7.81 13.01
N GLY A 9 -9.57 9.03 12.85
CA GLY A 9 -8.16 9.29 13.13
C GLY A 9 -7.78 8.83 14.55
N GLY A 10 -6.64 8.15 14.69
CA GLY A 10 -6.17 7.62 15.97
C GLY A 10 -6.82 6.31 16.46
N SER A 11 -7.79 5.73 15.74
CA SER A 11 -8.48 4.50 16.18
C SER A 11 -7.67 3.20 16.01
N GLY A 12 -6.38 3.28 15.67
CA GLY A 12 -5.50 2.11 15.52
C GLY A 12 -5.62 1.34 14.20
N LYS A 13 -6.29 1.88 13.17
CA LYS A 13 -6.50 1.20 11.87
C LYS A 13 -5.21 0.64 11.28
N THR A 14 -4.21 1.49 11.10
CA THR A 14 -2.93 1.10 10.46
C THR A 14 -2.23 -0.01 11.24
N SER A 15 -2.24 0.07 12.58
CA SER A 15 -1.69 -0.97 13.44
C SER A 15 -2.41 -2.30 13.27
N ILE A 16 -3.75 -2.29 13.23
CA ILE A 16 -4.56 -3.49 13.01
C ILE A 16 -4.31 -4.04 11.59
N SER A 17 -4.34 -3.18 10.57
CA SER A 17 -4.08 -3.55 9.17
C SER A 17 -2.71 -4.21 9.01
N GLY A 18 -1.65 -3.61 9.54
CA GLY A 18 -0.30 -4.17 9.50
C GLY A 18 -0.21 -5.50 10.23
N THR A 19 -0.75 -5.57 11.45
CA THR A 19 -0.75 -6.82 12.24
C THR A 19 -1.48 -7.95 11.52
N MET A 20 -2.68 -7.69 10.99
CA MET A 20 -3.44 -8.69 10.25
C MET A 20 -2.71 -9.15 8.98
N ALA A 21 -2.14 -8.22 8.22
CA ALA A 21 -1.38 -8.55 7.02
C ALA A 21 -0.20 -9.50 7.33
N ARG A 22 0.54 -9.21 8.42
CA ARG A 22 1.67 -10.03 8.87
C ARG A 22 1.23 -11.42 9.33
N LEU A 23 0.16 -11.51 10.12
CA LEU A 23 -0.36 -12.80 10.59
C LEU A 23 -0.82 -13.68 9.42
N LEU A 24 -1.63 -13.13 8.52
CA LEU A 24 -2.08 -13.85 7.33
C LEU A 24 -0.90 -14.28 6.44
N GLY A 25 0.08 -13.41 6.30
CA GLY A 25 1.29 -13.70 5.55
C GLY A 25 2.12 -14.84 6.15
N ARG A 26 2.27 -14.89 7.48
CA ARG A 26 2.90 -16.00 8.22
C ARG A 26 2.13 -17.31 8.08
N ASP A 27 0.80 -17.24 7.96
CA ASP A 27 -0.07 -18.41 7.73
C ASP A 27 0.01 -18.93 6.28
N GLY A 28 0.87 -18.33 5.43
CA GLY A 28 1.15 -18.78 4.06
C GLY A 28 0.31 -18.11 2.99
N TYR A 29 -0.53 -17.13 3.34
CA TYR A 29 -1.27 -16.34 2.35
C TYR A 29 -0.36 -15.31 1.68
N GLY A 30 -0.50 -15.13 0.37
CA GLY A 30 0.07 -13.96 -0.32
C GLY A 30 -0.78 -12.73 -0.01
N VAL A 31 -0.21 -11.75 0.68
CA VAL A 31 -0.95 -10.55 1.12
C VAL A 31 -0.49 -9.32 0.36
N LEU A 32 -1.40 -8.71 -0.39
CA LEU A 32 -1.22 -7.36 -0.92
C LEU A 32 -1.78 -6.33 0.07
N ALA A 33 -0.89 -5.64 0.77
CA ALA A 33 -1.21 -4.55 1.66
C ALA A 33 -1.20 -3.22 0.89
N ILE A 34 -2.25 -2.41 1.05
CA ILE A 34 -2.39 -1.13 0.34
C ILE A 34 -2.60 -0.03 1.37
N ASP A 35 -1.74 0.99 1.35
CA ASP A 35 -1.89 2.18 2.19
C ASP A 35 -2.50 3.31 1.38
N ALA A 36 -3.73 3.69 1.72
CA ALA A 36 -4.47 4.80 1.10
C ALA A 36 -4.54 6.03 2.01
N ASP A 37 -3.79 6.06 3.12
CA ASP A 37 -3.74 7.21 4.02
C ASP A 37 -2.83 8.31 3.45
N SER A 38 -3.12 9.58 3.76
CA SER A 38 -2.32 10.73 3.32
C SER A 38 -0.96 10.79 4.01
N ASN A 39 -0.85 10.18 5.19
CA ASN A 39 0.41 9.94 5.89
C ASN A 39 0.68 8.42 5.97
N PRO A 40 1.41 7.86 4.98
CA PRO A 40 1.51 6.41 4.81
C PRO A 40 2.39 5.79 5.91
N ASN A 41 1.73 5.18 6.90
CA ASN A 41 2.38 4.57 8.07
C ASN A 41 2.33 3.03 8.03
N LEU A 42 1.66 2.42 7.04
CA LEU A 42 1.52 0.97 6.97
C LEU A 42 2.87 0.27 6.81
N ALA A 43 3.79 0.86 6.04
CA ALA A 43 5.17 0.36 5.89
C ALA A 43 5.87 0.15 7.24
N LEU A 44 5.76 1.12 8.14
CA LEU A 44 6.33 1.04 9.48
C LEU A 44 5.72 -0.12 10.26
N THR A 45 4.40 -0.27 10.24
CA THR A 45 3.71 -1.37 10.94
C THR A 45 4.00 -2.75 10.36
N LEU A 46 4.35 -2.81 9.07
CA LEU A 46 4.79 -4.03 8.41
C LEU A 46 6.28 -4.35 8.68
N GLY A 47 7.04 -3.43 9.27
CA GLY A 47 8.47 -3.62 9.53
C GLY A 47 9.34 -3.44 8.28
N VAL A 48 8.90 -2.60 7.33
CA VAL A 48 9.74 -2.21 6.18
C VAL A 48 10.82 -1.24 6.65
N PRO A 49 12.12 -1.47 6.36
CA PRO A 49 13.19 -0.56 6.70
C PRO A 49 13.00 0.84 6.08
N ALA A 50 13.33 1.89 6.82
CA ALA A 50 13.15 3.28 6.37
C ALA A 50 13.95 3.60 5.09
N GLU A 51 15.12 2.97 4.91
CA GLU A 51 15.95 3.10 3.70
C GLU A 51 15.32 2.52 2.44
N GLU A 52 14.41 1.55 2.56
CA GLU A 52 13.66 0.99 1.44
C GLU A 52 12.48 1.89 1.04
N MET A 53 11.92 2.63 2.00
CA MET A 53 10.80 3.54 1.76
C MET A 53 11.14 4.69 0.81
N GLY A 54 12.40 5.12 0.78
CA GLY A 54 12.88 6.14 -0.16
C GLY A 54 13.01 5.64 -1.60
N LYS A 55 12.95 4.32 -1.83
CA LYS A 55 13.17 3.70 -3.15
C LYS A 55 11.88 3.39 -3.90
N VAL A 56 10.72 3.55 -3.27
CA VAL A 56 9.46 3.18 -3.91
C VAL A 56 9.14 4.16 -5.05
N PRO A 57 8.71 3.67 -6.22
CA PRO A 57 8.25 4.55 -7.28
C PRO A 57 6.85 5.08 -6.99
N THR A 58 6.62 6.37 -7.28
CA THR A 58 5.28 6.97 -7.24
C THR A 58 4.34 6.29 -8.21
N LEU A 59 3.13 5.95 -7.74
CA LEU A 59 2.08 5.42 -8.60
C LEU A 59 1.89 6.31 -9.85
N PRO A 60 1.76 5.71 -11.04
CA PRO A 60 1.72 6.48 -12.26
C PRO A 60 0.33 7.09 -12.42
N ARG A 61 0.27 8.28 -13.03
CA ARG A 61 -1.00 9.01 -13.21
C ARG A 61 -1.97 8.30 -14.17
N ASP A 62 -1.48 7.36 -14.96
CA ASP A 62 -2.22 6.60 -15.95
C ASP A 62 -2.81 5.29 -15.39
N LEU A 63 -2.83 5.09 -14.07
CA LEU A 63 -3.37 3.87 -13.45
C LEU A 63 -4.86 3.63 -13.73
N LEU A 64 -5.61 4.70 -13.98
CA LEU A 64 -7.06 4.63 -14.13
C LEU A 64 -7.45 5.01 -15.55
N ARG A 65 -8.30 4.19 -16.16
CA ARG A 65 -8.96 4.47 -17.43
C ARG A 65 -10.44 4.72 -17.18
N ARG A 66 -10.99 5.76 -17.82
CA ARG A 66 -12.44 5.99 -17.86
C ARG A 66 -13.05 5.25 -19.04
N THR A 67 -14.09 4.47 -18.77
CA THR A 67 -14.94 3.81 -19.76
C THR A 67 -16.38 4.31 -19.62
N PRO A 68 -17.27 4.02 -20.59
CA PRO A 68 -18.69 4.31 -20.46
C PRO A 68 -19.34 3.69 -19.20
N GLU A 69 -18.81 2.56 -18.72
CA GLU A 69 -19.31 1.83 -17.55
C GLU A 69 -18.70 2.31 -16.21
N GLY A 70 -17.67 3.16 -16.25
CA GLY A 70 -17.08 3.72 -15.04
C GLY A 70 -15.56 3.91 -15.11
N THR A 71 -14.88 3.68 -13.99
CA THR A 71 -13.42 3.76 -13.89
C THR A 71 -12.85 2.39 -13.61
N GLU A 72 -11.84 2.00 -14.38
CA GLU A 72 -11.14 0.73 -14.24
C GLU A 72 -9.62 0.95 -14.18
N LEU A 73 -8.88 -0.08 -13.79
CA LEU A 73 -7.43 -0.06 -13.84
C LEU A 73 -6.96 -0.18 -15.30
N ALA A 74 -6.04 0.69 -15.71
CA ALA A 74 -5.42 0.65 -17.03
C ALA A 74 -4.39 -0.48 -17.19
N LYS A 75 -3.89 -1.01 -16.07
CA LYS A 75 -2.89 -2.09 -15.97
C LYS A 75 -3.40 -3.15 -14.99
N THR A 76 -2.94 -4.38 -15.15
CA THR A 76 -3.24 -5.45 -14.19
C THR A 76 -2.60 -5.17 -12.83
N ILE A 77 -3.16 -5.76 -11.76
CA ILE A 77 -2.58 -5.66 -10.41
C ILE A 77 -1.13 -6.15 -10.38
N GLU A 78 -0.83 -7.21 -11.13
CA GLU A 78 0.53 -7.78 -11.21
C GLU A 78 1.53 -6.80 -11.83
N GLU A 79 1.15 -6.14 -12.94
CA GLU A 79 1.99 -5.10 -13.57
C GLU A 79 2.21 -3.90 -12.65
N ILE A 80 1.18 -3.49 -11.90
CA ILE A 80 1.27 -2.41 -10.92
C ILE A 80 2.23 -2.80 -9.80
N CYS A 81 2.08 -4.00 -9.22
CA CYS A 81 2.94 -4.47 -8.13
C CYS A 81 4.40 -4.62 -8.58
N LYS A 82 4.64 -5.10 -9.82
CA LYS A 82 5.99 -5.21 -10.38
C LYS A 82 6.76 -3.89 -10.41
N SER A 83 6.05 -2.76 -10.47
CA SER A 83 6.63 -1.44 -10.69
C SER A 83 6.49 -0.46 -9.53
N HIS A 84 5.52 -0.66 -8.62
CA HIS A 84 5.17 0.34 -7.59
C HIS A 84 4.94 -0.25 -6.20
N SER A 85 5.48 -1.45 -5.93
CA SER A 85 5.37 -2.09 -4.62
C SER A 85 6.73 -2.38 -4.00
N LEU A 86 6.73 -2.62 -2.68
CA LEU A 86 7.85 -3.16 -1.95
C LEU A 86 7.53 -4.53 -1.36
N PRO A 87 8.51 -5.45 -1.34
CA PRO A 87 8.41 -6.59 -0.45
C PRO A 87 8.45 -6.08 1.01
N ALA A 88 7.51 -6.58 1.81
CA ALA A 88 7.53 -6.49 3.24
C ALA A 88 7.75 -7.90 3.81
N PRO A 89 8.27 -8.03 5.03
CA PRO A 89 8.49 -9.37 5.58
C PRO A 89 7.16 -10.13 5.80
N ASP A 90 7.24 -11.43 6.06
CA ASP A 90 6.11 -12.35 6.22
C ASP A 90 5.20 -12.46 4.99
N ASN A 91 5.74 -12.62 3.78
CA ASN A 91 4.95 -12.82 2.54
C ASN A 91 3.93 -11.69 2.23
N VAL A 92 4.27 -10.47 2.64
CA VAL A 92 3.47 -9.27 2.38
C VAL A 92 4.10 -8.46 1.26
N THR A 93 3.30 -7.99 0.32
CA THR A 93 3.68 -6.98 -0.67
C THR A 93 2.96 -5.68 -0.31
N LEU A 94 3.70 -4.58 -0.17
CA LEU A 94 3.14 -3.27 0.12
C LEU A 94 3.04 -2.44 -1.17
N LEU A 95 1.82 -2.07 -1.56
CA LEU A 95 1.56 -1.04 -2.56
C LEU A 95 1.45 0.32 -1.86
N VAL A 96 2.40 1.22 -2.14
CA VAL A 96 2.43 2.56 -1.56
C VAL A 96 1.69 3.51 -2.49
N MET A 97 0.56 4.09 -2.06
CA MET A 97 -0.18 5.01 -2.93
C MET A 97 0.40 6.43 -2.99
N ALA A 98 1.15 6.85 -1.97
CA ALA A 98 1.64 8.21 -1.85
C ALA A 98 3.15 8.25 -1.54
N HIS A 99 3.91 8.95 -2.38
CA HIS A 99 5.15 9.58 -1.93
C HIS A 99 4.86 11.04 -1.61
N PRO A 100 4.99 11.47 -0.35
CA PRO A 100 5.13 12.88 -0.07
C PRO A 100 6.53 13.31 -0.55
N GLN A 101 6.67 13.64 -1.84
CA GLN A 101 7.90 14.32 -2.30
C GLN A 101 7.94 15.79 -1.89
N HIS A 102 6.94 16.31 -1.17
CA HIS A 102 6.97 17.67 -0.63
C HIS A 102 6.25 17.74 0.72
N ALA A 103 6.99 17.45 1.79
CA ALA A 103 6.68 17.94 3.12
C ALA A 103 7.82 18.87 3.54
N GLY A 104 7.85 20.10 3.00
CA GLY A 104 8.85 21.09 3.38
C GLY A 104 9.22 22.10 2.30
N THR A 105 8.30 23.01 1.96
CA THR A 105 8.64 24.39 1.58
C THR A 105 7.55 25.29 2.14
N GLY A 106 7.60 25.47 3.47
CA GLY A 106 7.16 26.71 4.10
C GLY A 106 8.36 27.64 4.21
#